data_AF-A0A836UCJ7-F1
#
_entry.id   AF-A0A836UCJ7-F1
#
_cell.length_a   1.000
_cell.length_b   1.000
_cell.length_c   1.000
_cell.angle_alpha   90.00
_cell.angle_beta   90.00
_cell.angle_gamma   90.00
#
_symmetry.space_group_name_H-M   'P 1'
#
loop_
_entity.id
_entity.type
_entity.pdbx_description
1 polymer ?
#
loop_
_entity_poly.entity_id
_entity_poly.type
_entity_poly.pdbx_seq_one_letter_code
_entity_poly.pdbx_strand_id
1 'polypeptide(L)'
;MQKFAQINIYILAGFWLVFAINFAMPFGGSFGTGVLWAGIVFLVLHLIELLVVYSKLKAVGHTGSADIVAVLAFGILYWKPLIKK
;
A
#
# COMPACT_ATOMS: atom_id res chain seq x y z
N MET A 1 -17.55 6.45 -6.85
CA MET A 1 -16.10 6.14 -6.72
C MET A 1 -15.56 6.33 -5.30
N GLN A 2 -15.95 7.38 -4.57
CA GLN A 2 -15.43 7.65 -3.22
C GLN A 2 -15.66 6.53 -2.20
N LYS A 3 -16.89 5.98 -2.12
CA LYS A 3 -17.20 4.87 -1.20
C LYS A 3 -16.37 3.60 -1.46
N PHE A 4 -16.14 3.26 -2.74
CA PHE A 4 -15.33 2.09 -3.12
C PHE A 4 -13.87 2.26 -2.71
N ALA A 5 -13.26 3.41 -3.02
CA ALA A 5 -11.89 3.70 -2.62
C ALA A 5 -11.72 3.71 -1.10
N GLN A 6 -12.69 4.29 -0.38
CA GLN A 6 -12.69 4.35 1.08
C GLN A 6 -12.79 2.96 1.72
N ILE A 7 -13.68 2.09 1.24
CA ILE A 7 -13.80 0.70 1.73
C ILE A 7 -12.48 -0.05 1.50
N ASN A 8 -11.88 0.08 0.31
CA ASN A 8 -10.63 -0.60 0.01
C ASN A 8 -9.46 -0.10 0.84
N ILE A 9 -9.42 1.20 1.17
CA ILE A 9 -8.42 1.76 2.11
C ILE A 9 -8.54 1.07 3.48
N TYR A 10 -9.75 0.91 4.01
CA TYR A 10 -9.94 0.24 5.30
C TYR A 10 -9.57 -1.25 5.25
N ILE A 11 -9.93 -1.95 4.17
CA ILE A 11 -9.53 -3.35 3.97
C ILE A 11 -8.00 -3.47 3.92
N LEU A 12 -7.34 -2.60 3.16
CA LEU A 12 -5.90 -2.64 2.99
C LEU A 12 -5.16 -2.24 4.28
N ALA A 13 -5.69 -1.29 5.04
CA ALA A 13 -5.19 -0.96 6.38
C ALA A 13 -5.32 -2.15 7.34
N GLY A 14 -6.46 -2.84 7.33
CA GLY A 14 -6.66 -4.07 8.09
C GLY A 14 -5.70 -5.18 7.67
N PHE A 15 -5.47 -5.34 6.36
CA PHE A 15 -4.48 -6.27 5.83
C PHE A 15 -3.06 -5.95 6.32
N TRP A 16 -2.62 -4.69 6.26
CA TRP A 16 -1.30 -4.30 6.76
C TRP A 16 -1.14 -4.54 8.25
N LEU A 17 -2.19 -4.34 9.03
CA LEU A 17 -2.19 -4.67 10.46
C LEU A 17 -1.98 -6.17 10.67
N VAL A 18 -2.74 -7.01 9.96
CA VAL A 18 -2.60 -8.48 10.02
C VAL A 18 -1.21 -8.93 9.57
N PHE A 19 -0.69 -8.33 8.50
CA PHE A 19 0.66 -8.59 8.01
C PHE A 19 1.73 -8.20 9.03
N ALA A 20 1.64 -7.01 9.64
CA ALA A 20 2.60 -6.53 10.63
C ALA A 20 2.60 -7.42 11.88
N ILE A 21 1.41 -7.84 12.35
CA ILE A 21 1.29 -8.79 13.46
C ILE A 21 1.93 -10.12 13.07
N ASN A 22 1.62 -10.69 11.89
CA ASN A 22 2.23 -11.93 11.42
C ASN A 22 3.75 -11.81 11.22
N PHE A 23 4.26 -10.63 10.88
CA PHE A 23 5.69 -10.42 10.72
C PHE A 23 6.42 -10.39 12.07
N ALA A 24 5.83 -9.74 13.09
CA ALA A 24 6.40 -9.66 14.43
C ALA A 24 6.18 -10.94 15.25
N MET A 25 5.03 -11.58 15.07
CA MET A 25 4.59 -12.81 15.73
C MET A 25 3.97 -13.74 14.68
N PRO A 26 4.78 -14.60 14.03
CA PRO A 26 4.32 -15.48 12.96
C PRO A 26 3.13 -16.34 13.36
N PHE A 27 2.06 -16.26 12.58
CA PHE A 27 0.94 -17.18 12.72
C PHE A 27 1.36 -18.59 12.30
N GLY A 28 0.76 -19.59 12.94
CA GLY A 28 1.06 -20.99 12.64
C GLY A 28 0.59 -21.43 11.25
N GLY A 29 1.32 -22.38 10.68
CA GLY A 29 0.90 -23.14 9.50
C GLY A 29 0.87 -22.34 8.18
N SER A 30 0.06 -22.84 7.25
CA SER A 30 -0.07 -22.26 5.90
C SER A 30 -0.68 -20.86 5.90
N PHE A 31 -1.49 -20.52 6.91
CA PHE A 31 -2.07 -19.18 7.04
C PHE A 31 -1.01 -18.10 7.23
N GLY A 32 -0.11 -18.27 8.21
CA GLY A 32 0.96 -17.29 8.44
C GLY A 32 1.94 -17.17 7.27
N THR A 33 2.25 -18.30 6.61
CA THR A 33 3.04 -18.31 5.38
C THR A 33 2.34 -17.55 4.26
N GLY A 34 1.03 -17.76 4.09
CA GLY A 34 0.21 -17.07 3.09
C GLY A 34 0.14 -15.56 3.34
N VAL A 35 -0.08 -15.13 4.59
CA VAL A 35 -0.10 -13.71 4.97
C VAL A 35 1.25 -13.05 4.68
N LEU A 36 2.37 -13.70 5.03
CA LEU A 36 3.72 -13.19 4.77
C LEU A 36 3.96 -12.98 3.27
N TRP A 37 3.72 -14.01 2.45
CA TRP A 37 3.93 -13.91 1.01
C TRP A 37 3.00 -12.92 0.33
N ALA A 38 1.72 -12.87 0.74
CA ALA A 38 0.79 -11.87 0.25
C ALA A 38 1.29 -10.44 0.55
N GLY A 39 1.76 -10.17 1.76
CA GLY A 39 2.28 -8.85 2.12
C GLY A 39 3.54 -8.47 1.35
N ILE A 40 4.47 -9.42 1.15
CA ILE A 40 5.66 -9.19 0.32
C ILE A 40 5.26 -8.86 -1.12
N VAL A 41 4.34 -9.62 -1.71
CA VAL A 41 3.86 -9.37 -3.09
C VAL A 41 3.22 -7.98 -3.18
N PHE A 42 2.36 -7.61 -2.22
CA PHE A 42 1.75 -6.28 -2.19
C PHE A 42 2.79 -5.16 -2.02
N LEU A 43 3.80 -5.34 -1.17
CA LEU A 43 4.90 -4.38 -1.02
C LEU A 43 5.67 -4.20 -2.33
N VAL A 44 6.01 -5.29 -3.01
CA VAL A 44 6.71 -5.23 -4.31
C VAL A 44 5.85 -4.53 -5.36
N LEU A 45 4.55 -4.83 -5.42
CA LEU A 45 3.64 -4.14 -6.33
C LEU A 45 3.60 -2.63 -6.07
N HIS A 46 3.45 -2.20 -4.81
CA HIS A 46 3.43 -0.78 -4.48
C HIS A 46 4.79 -0.09 -4.68
N LEU A 47 5.91 -0.81 -4.51
CA LEU A 47 7.24 -0.30 -4.88
C LEU A 47 7.32 -0.05 -6.39
N ILE A 48 6.84 -0.97 -7.22
CA ILE A 48 6.79 -0.79 -8.68
C ILE A 48 5.89 0.40 -9.02
N GLU A 49 4.71 0.51 -8.41
CA GLU A 49 3.83 1.66 -8.62
C GLU A 49 4.54 2.97 -8.28
N LEU A 50 5.19 3.05 -7.11
CA LEU A 50 5.95 4.23 -6.69
C LEU A 50 7.00 4.60 -7.73
N LEU A 51 7.81 3.65 -8.20
CA LEU A 51 8.83 3.90 -9.22
C LEU A 51 8.23 4.46 -10.52
N VAL A 52 7.08 3.94 -10.94
CA VAL A 52 6.38 4.37 -12.15
C VAL A 52 5.78 5.78 -12.00
N VAL A 53 5.25 6.12 -10.82
CA VAL A 53 4.53 7.38 -10.60
C VAL A 53 5.33 8.47 -9.89
N TYR A 54 6.55 8.18 -9.43
CA TYR A 54 7.37 9.12 -8.65
C TYR A 54 7.61 10.45 -9.37
N SER A 55 7.92 10.41 -10.67
CA SER A 55 8.14 11.64 -11.46
C SER A 55 6.89 12.51 -11.53
N LYS A 56 5.71 11.90 -11.63
CA LYS A 56 4.41 12.59 -11.66
C LYS A 56 4.07 13.18 -10.29
N LEU A 57 4.33 12.43 -9.21
CA LEU A 57 4.16 12.91 -7.84
C LEU A 57 5.10 14.08 -7.52
N LYS A 58 6.35 14.02 -8.00
CA LYS A 58 7.31 15.13 -7.92
C LYS A 58 6.81 16.39 -8.64
N ALA A 59 6.22 16.24 -9.81
CA ALA A 59 5.70 17.38 -10.58
C ALA A 59 4.54 18.11 -9.86
N VAL A 60 3.79 17.41 -9.00
CA VAL A 60 2.70 18.00 -8.21
C VAL A 60 3.09 18.31 -6.76
N GLY A 61 4.38 18.19 -6.40
CA GLY A 61 4.90 18.53 -5.07
C GLY A 61 4.66 17.48 -3.97
N HIS A 62 4.26 16.25 -4.31
CA HIS A 62 3.95 15.17 -3.37
C HIS A 62 5.09 14.15 -3.25
N THR A 63 6.22 14.57 -2.69
CA THR A 63 7.43 13.70 -2.52
C THR A 63 7.93 13.62 -1.09
N GLY A 64 7.11 14.04 -0.13
CA GLY A 64 7.43 13.88 1.28
C GLY A 64 7.53 12.40 1.66
N SER A 65 8.21 12.12 2.76
CA SER A 65 8.28 10.76 3.33
C SER A 65 6.88 10.19 3.61
N ALA A 66 5.94 11.04 4.03
CA ALA A 66 4.54 10.66 4.22
C ALA A 66 3.86 10.24 2.90
N ASP A 67 4.12 10.93 1.78
CA ASP A 67 3.56 10.56 0.47
C ASP A 67 4.13 9.21 0.01
N ILE A 68 5.43 9.00 0.18
CA ILE A 68 6.10 7.73 -0.15
C ILE A 68 5.50 6.58 0.65
N VAL A 69 5.39 6.74 1.97
CA VAL A 69 4.78 5.71 2.84
C VAL A 69 3.32 5.47 2.46
N ALA A 70 2.57 6.51 2.12
CA ALA A 70 1.18 6.37 1.71
C ALA A 70 1.04 5.65 0.35
N VAL A 71 1.96 5.84 -0.60
CA VAL A 71 2.01 5.04 -1.83
C VAL A 71 2.36 3.58 -1.50
N LEU A 72 3.32 3.32 -0.61
CA LEU A 72 3.67 1.95 -0.21
C LEU A 72 2.55 1.24 0.57
N ALA A 73 1.72 1.98 1.29
CA ALA A 73 0.59 1.42 2.03
C ALA A 73 -0.67 1.29 1.14
N PHE A 74 -0.96 2.24 0.28
CA PHE A 74 -2.26 2.34 -0.40
C PHE A 74 -2.20 2.35 -1.93
N GLY A 75 -0.99 2.39 -2.51
CA GLY A 75 -0.75 2.34 -3.94
C GLY A 75 -1.62 3.33 -4.72
N ILE A 76 -2.25 2.83 -5.78
CA ILE A 76 -3.15 3.57 -6.68
C ILE A 76 -4.30 4.26 -5.98
N LEU A 77 -4.74 3.78 -4.82
CA LEU A 77 -5.82 4.44 -4.06
C LEU A 77 -5.36 5.78 -3.48
N TYR A 78 -4.05 5.98 -3.28
CA TYR A 78 -3.47 7.21 -2.79
C TYR A 78 -2.95 8.13 -3.91
N TRP A 79 -2.12 7.64 -4.83
CA TRP A 79 -1.48 8.53 -5.80
C TRP A 79 -2.41 8.99 -6.93
N LYS A 80 -3.39 8.18 -7.32
CA LYS A 80 -4.25 8.50 -8.48
C LYS A 80 -5.10 9.76 -8.27
N PRO A 81 -5.74 9.98 -7.10
CA PRO A 81 -6.43 11.24 -6.79
C PRO A 81 -5.51 12.46 -6.75
N LEU A 82 -4.24 12.31 -6.39
CA LEU A 82 -3.29 13.44 -6.33
C LEU A 82 -2.88 13.94 -7.72
N ILE A 83 -2.77 13.02 -8.68
CA ILE A 83 -2.31 13.32 -10.04
C ILE A 83 -3.49 13.67 -10.96
N LYS A 84 -4.67 13.11 -10.72
CA LYS A 84 -5.92 13.55 -11.36
C LYS A 84 -6.48 14.76 -10.62
N LYS A 85 -5.92 15.95 -10.90
CA LYS A 85 -6.70 17.19 -10.81
C LYS A 85 -7.31 17.49 -12.17
#